data_AF-A0AAU9JJG6-F1
#
_entry.id   AF-A0AAU9JJG6-F1
#
_cell.length_a   1.000
_cell.length_b   1.000
_cell.length_c   1.000
_cell.angle_alpha   90.00
_cell.angle_beta   90.00
_cell.angle_gamma   90.00
#
_symmetry.space_group_name_H-M   'P 1'
#
loop_
_entity.id
_entity.type
_entity.pdbx_description
1 polymer ?
#
loop_
_entity_poly.entity_id
_entity_poly.type
_entity_poly.pdbx_seq_one_letter_code
_entity_poly.pdbx_strand_id
1 'polypeptide(L)'
;MGLYKQKHESGHLKKQINVNFGEVEVNGKNACGLCRFLRKKSRLRGMLIGWNFGKFLLDREGYIVDYYGPTQEPLELEEKIIDLLSKR
;
A
#
# COMPACT_ATOMS: atom_id res chain seq x y z
N MET A 1 27.66 -5.52 -34.71
CA MET A 1 27.59 -5.02 -33.32
C MET A 1 26.35 -5.60 -32.67
N GLY A 2 26.50 -6.70 -31.95
CA GLY A 2 25.43 -7.61 -31.55
C GLY A 2 24.62 -7.18 -30.31
N LEU A 3 23.31 -7.41 -30.43
CA LEU A 3 22.28 -7.77 -29.44
C LEU A 3 22.55 -7.57 -27.94
N TYR A 4 21.60 -6.90 -27.27
CA TYR A 4 21.14 -7.30 -25.93
C TYR A 4 19.60 -7.37 -25.92
N LYS A 5 19.08 -8.60 -26.03
CA LYS A 5 17.73 -8.96 -25.60
C LYS A 5 17.88 -9.66 -24.27
N GLN A 6 17.42 -9.06 -23.18
CA GLN A 6 17.15 -9.81 -21.95
C GLN A 6 15.68 -10.23 -21.97
N LYS A 7 15.42 -11.45 -22.43
CA LYS A 7 14.22 -12.20 -22.05
C LYS A 7 14.54 -12.87 -20.72
N HIS A 8 14.01 -12.31 -19.62
CA HIS A 8 13.83 -13.07 -18.39
C HIS A 8 12.33 -13.35 -18.23
N GLU A 9 11.86 -14.37 -18.95
CA GLU A 9 10.61 -15.05 -18.62
C GLU A 9 10.88 -15.93 -17.39
N SER A 10 10.69 -15.37 -16.19
CA SER A 10 10.57 -16.14 -14.95
C SER A 10 9.15 -16.74 -14.87
N GLY A 11 8.95 -17.82 -15.62
CA GLY A 11 7.67 -18.53 -15.75
C GLY A 11 7.27 -19.39 -14.55
N HIS A 12 7.96 -19.32 -13.40
CA HIS A 12 7.72 -20.25 -12.27
C HIS A 12 7.32 -19.60 -10.94
N LEU A 13 7.28 -18.26 -10.85
CA LEU A 13 6.93 -17.55 -9.60
C LEU A 13 5.51 -16.95 -9.57
N LYS A 14 4.72 -17.07 -10.65
CA LYS A 14 3.36 -16.48 -10.74
C LYS A 14 2.25 -17.27 -10.02
N LYS A 15 2.55 -18.24 -9.15
CA LYS A 15 1.54 -19.21 -8.67
C LYS A 15 1.31 -19.28 -7.16
N GLN A 16 1.67 -18.25 -6.40
CA GLN A 16 1.20 -18.12 -5.03
C GLN A 16 0.71 -16.68 -4.84
N ILE A 17 -0.61 -16.55 -4.60
CA ILE A 17 -1.35 -15.31 -4.38
C ILE A 17 -1.60 -14.47 -5.66
N ASN A 18 -2.49 -14.93 -6.54
CA ASN A 18 -3.03 -14.10 -7.62
C ASN A 18 -4.25 -13.30 -7.12
N VAL A 19 -4.01 -12.33 -6.23
CA VAL A 19 -5.04 -11.34 -5.87
C VAL A 19 -4.90 -10.18 -6.83
N ASN A 20 -5.83 -10.07 -7.78
CA ASN A 20 -5.92 -8.92 -8.66
C ASN A 20 -6.73 -7.83 -7.95
N PHE A 21 -6.06 -6.76 -7.53
CA PHE A 21 -6.76 -5.54 -7.10
C PHE A 21 -7.16 -4.77 -8.36
N GLY A 22 -8.46 -4.68 -8.63
CA GLY A 22 -8.98 -3.83 -9.71
C GLY A 22 -8.71 -2.35 -9.45
N GLU A 23 -8.70 -1.54 -10.51
CA GLU A 23 -8.66 -0.09 -10.37
C GLU A 23 -9.88 0.41 -9.60
N VAL A 24 -9.65 1.29 -8.62
CA VAL A 24 -10.69 1.85 -7.77
C VAL A 24 -10.46 3.34 -7.54
N GLU A 25 -11.55 4.09 -7.35
CA GLU A 25 -11.46 5.45 -6.84
C GLU A 25 -11.09 5.43 -5.35
N VAL A 26 -10.11 6.25 -4.95
CA VAL A 26 -9.69 6.40 -3.54
C VAL A 26 -10.33 7.61 -2.85
N ASN A 27 -10.84 8.54 -3.66
CA ASN A 27 -11.44 9.81 -3.27
C ASN A 27 -12.83 9.97 -3.93
N GLY A 28 -13.56 11.03 -3.56
CA GLY A 28 -14.86 11.33 -4.17
C GLY A 28 -16.02 10.45 -3.70
N LYS A 29 -17.16 10.57 -4.40
CA LYS A 29 -18.41 9.88 -4.07
C LYS A 29 -18.32 8.37 -4.31
N ASN A 30 -17.61 7.96 -5.37
CA ASN A 30 -17.47 6.55 -5.75
C ASN A 30 -16.25 5.88 -5.11
N ALA A 31 -15.58 6.53 -4.15
CA ALA A 31 -14.47 5.94 -3.44
C ALA A 31 -14.83 4.53 -2.92
N CYS A 32 -13.94 3.55 -3.11
CA CYS A 32 -14.21 2.20 -2.66
C CYS A 32 -14.41 2.16 -1.13
N GLY A 33 -15.14 1.15 -0.64
CA GLY A 33 -15.47 1.02 0.77
C GLY A 33 -14.25 1.07 1.69
N LEU A 34 -13.18 0.37 1.30
CA LEU A 34 -11.92 0.33 2.03
C LEU A 34 -11.25 1.71 2.11
N CYS A 35 -11.08 2.41 0.99
CA CYS A 35 -10.46 3.75 0.99
C CYS A 35 -11.28 4.76 1.80
N ARG A 36 -12.62 4.69 1.76
CA ARG A 36 -13.49 5.52 2.59
C ARG A 36 -13.29 5.24 4.08
N PHE A 37 -13.19 3.96 4.45
CA PHE A 37 -12.93 3.54 5.82
C PHE A 37 -11.55 4.02 6.30
N LEU A 38 -10.50 3.72 5.54
CA LEU A 38 -9.12 4.09 5.88
C LEU A 38 -8.96 5.60 6.04
N ARG A 39 -9.48 6.40 5.11
CA ARG A 39 -9.45 7.88 5.23
C ARG A 39 -10.14 8.38 6.49
N LYS A 40 -11.31 7.83 6.83
CA LYS A 40 -12.08 8.26 8.02
C LYS A 40 -11.44 7.83 9.33
N LYS A 41 -10.81 6.65 9.37
CA LYS A 41 -10.29 6.03 10.59
C LYS A 41 -8.81 6.25 10.82
N SER A 42 -8.06 6.68 9.81
CA SER A 42 -6.65 7.07 9.97
C SER A 42 -6.51 8.52 10.44
N ARG A 43 -5.25 8.96 10.58
CA ARG A 43 -4.85 10.35 10.84
C ARG A 43 -5.39 11.37 9.83
N LEU A 44 -5.86 10.92 8.65
CA LEU A 44 -6.50 11.79 7.67
C LEU A 44 -7.86 12.35 8.14
N ARG A 45 -8.53 11.72 9.12
CA ARG A 45 -9.83 12.19 9.65
C ARG A 45 -10.87 12.53 8.57
N GLY A 46 -10.89 11.74 7.49
CA GLY A 46 -11.80 11.91 6.35
C GLY A 46 -11.27 12.82 5.23
N MET A 47 -10.13 13.47 5.40
CA MET A 47 -9.46 14.24 4.34
C MET A 47 -9.12 13.37 3.13
N LEU A 48 -8.91 14.01 1.99
CA LEU A 48 -8.55 13.35 0.73
C LEU A 48 -7.13 12.76 0.78
N ILE A 49 -6.92 11.65 0.08
CA ILE A 49 -5.57 11.18 -0.22
C ILE A 49 -5.00 12.14 -1.26
N GLY A 50 -3.93 12.85 -0.92
CA GLY A 50 -3.48 14.03 -1.66
C GLY A 50 -2.83 13.76 -3.01
N TRP A 51 -2.09 12.65 -3.14
CA TRP A 51 -1.43 12.26 -4.38
C TRP A 51 -1.21 10.73 -4.41
N ASN A 52 -0.64 10.24 -5.50
CA ASN A 52 -0.16 8.87 -5.61
C ASN A 52 0.85 8.55 -4.50
N PHE A 53 0.91 7.29 -4.09
CA PHE A 53 1.83 6.77 -3.06
C PHE A 53 1.59 7.25 -1.62
N GLY A 54 0.36 7.62 -1.23
CA GLY A 54 -0.02 7.65 0.18
C GLY A 54 -0.07 6.24 0.77
N LYS A 55 0.49 6.02 1.97
CA LYS A 55 0.59 4.70 2.60
C LYS A 55 -0.25 4.64 3.87
N PHE A 56 -1.01 3.57 4.06
CA PHE A 56 -1.67 3.26 5.33
C PHE A 56 -0.95 2.08 5.96
N LEU A 57 -0.50 2.22 7.21
CA LEU A 57 0.13 1.15 7.96
C LEU A 57 -0.91 0.52 8.89
N LEU A 58 -1.09 -0.79 8.79
CA LEU A 58 -1.98 -1.57 9.65
C LEU A 58 -1.15 -2.60 10.43
N ASP A 59 -1.60 -2.93 11.65
CA ASP A 59 -1.03 -4.03 12.43
C ASP A 59 -1.62 -5.40 12.02
N ARG A 60 -1.25 -6.47 12.75
CA ARG A 60 -1.64 -7.84 12.40
C ARG A 60 -3.12 -8.12 12.68
N GLU A 61 -3.70 -7.41 13.62
CA GLU A 61 -5.12 -7.47 13.96
C GLU A 61 -5.97 -6.62 12.99
N GLY A 62 -5.33 -5.84 12.11
CA GLY A 62 -5.98 -5.01 11.11
C GLY A 62 -6.37 -3.62 11.62
N TYR A 63 -5.85 -3.19 12.77
CA TYR A 63 -6.02 -1.81 13.24
C TYR A 63 -5.08 -0.87 12.49
N ILE A 64 -5.57 0.34 12.24
CA ILE A 64 -4.79 1.39 11.56
C ILE A 64 -3.80 1.98 12.55
N VAL A 65 -2.51 1.85 12.23
CA VAL A 65 -1.40 2.38 13.03
C VAL A 65 -1.13 3.84 12.67
N ASP A 66 -0.95 4.15 11.38
CA ASP A 66 -0.77 5.53 10.89
C ASP A 66 -1.06 5.66 9.38
N TYR A 67 -1.08 6.90 8.89
CA TYR A 67 -1.06 7.27 7.48
C TYR A 67 0.17 8.13 7.17
N TYR A 68 0.91 7.72 6.13
CA TYR A 68 2.10 8.39 5.63
C TYR A 68 1.79 9.06 4.29
N GLY A 69 2.12 10.34 4.19
CA GLY A 69 1.86 11.13 2.99
C GLY A 69 2.71 10.70 1.79
N PRO A 70 2.40 11.20 0.58
CA PRO A 70 3.16 10.90 -0.64
C PRO A 70 4.66 11.18 -0.53
N THR A 71 5.03 12.23 0.21
CA THR A 71 6.41 12.71 0.37
C THR A 71 7.22 11.99 1.44
N GLN A 72 6.60 11.09 2.22
CA GLN A 72 7.32 10.29 3.21
C GLN A 72 7.86 9.04 2.52
N GLU A 73 9.18 8.87 2.61
CA GLU A 73 9.87 7.78 1.93
C GLU A 73 9.49 6.44 2.57
N PRO A 74 9.28 5.37 1.78
CA PRO A 74 8.96 4.05 2.33
C PRO A 74 9.99 3.55 3.35
N LEU A 75 11.27 3.93 3.20
CA LEU A 75 12.33 3.51 4.10
C LEU A 75 12.18 4.10 5.51
N GLU A 76 11.56 5.28 5.65
CA GLU A 76 11.26 5.88 6.96
C GLU A 76 10.27 5.04 7.80
N LEU A 77 9.55 4.10 7.17
CA LEU A 77 8.61 3.21 7.85
C LEU A 77 9.28 1.94 8.40
N GLU A 78 10.53 1.67 8.04
CA GLU A 78 11.21 0.39 8.35
C GLU A 78 11.19 0.08 9.85
N GLU A 79 11.67 1.00 10.68
CA GLU A 79 11.70 0.82 12.14
C GLU A 79 10.31 0.54 12.71
N LYS A 80 9.29 1.24 12.20
CA LYS A 80 7.90 1.07 12.65
C LYS A 80 7.36 -0.31 12.27
N ILE A 81 7.66 -0.78 11.06
CA ILE A 81 7.26 -2.10 10.59
C ILE A 81 7.94 -3.19 11.43
N ILE A 82 9.24 -3.06 11.70
CA ILE A 82 9.98 -4.02 12.54
C ILE A 82 9.39 -4.08 13.95
N ASP A 83 9.06 -2.93 14.56
CA ASP A 83 8.39 -2.89 15.87
C ASP A 83 7.05 -3.66 15.87
N LEU A 84 6.20 -3.44 14.87
CA LEU A 84 4.93 -4.18 14.73
C LEU A 84 5.14 -5.68 14.51
N LEU A 85 6.22 -6.07 13.83
CA LEU A 85 6.61 -7.48 13.63
C LEU A 85 7.24 -8.13 14.87
N SER A 86 7.64 -7.35 15.87
CA SER A 86 8.16 -7.89 17.13
C SER A 86 7.06 -8.18 18.16
N LYS A 87 5.92 -7.49 18.06
CA LYS A 87 4.75 -7.67 18.92
C LYS A 87 4.03 -8.97 18.57
N ARG A 88 3.90 -9.87 19.54
CA ARG A 88 3.19 -11.15 19.43
C ARG A 88 1.83 -11.08 20.10
#